data_AF-A0A424W575-F1
#
_entry.id   AF-A0A424W575-F1
#
_cell.length_a   1.000
_cell.length_b   1.000
_cell.length_c   1.000
_cell.angle_alpha   90.00
_cell.angle_beta   90.00
_cell.angle_gamma   90.00
#
_symmetry.space_group_name_H-M   'P 1'
#
loop_
_entity.id
_entity.type
_entity.pdbx_description
1 polymer ?
#
loop_
_entity_poly.entity_id
_entity_poly.type
_entity_poly.pdbx_seq_one_letter_code
_entity_poly.pdbx_strand_id
1 'polypeptide(L)'
;MTTEHTPTKWQIDGNCVYALNDQGYNRFSAWVQGGNTGPMEKTPDSELEANARLIAAAPELLEALESILPMLADWHDEFPDHVGDKEAPAVKAALTAIAKAKGEQQ
;
A
#
# COMPACT_ATOMS: atom_id res chain seq x y z
N MET A 1 -18.90 8.26 -3.13
CA MET A 1 -17.79 9.23 -3.06
C MET A 1 -16.56 8.49 -3.53
N THR A 2 -15.92 8.91 -4.61
CA THR A 2 -14.67 8.30 -5.07
C THR A 2 -13.56 8.90 -4.21
N THR A 3 -13.13 8.18 -3.18
CA THR A 3 -11.96 8.54 -2.37
C THR A 3 -10.72 8.32 -3.24
N GLU A 4 -10.43 9.29 -4.10
CA GLU A 4 -9.30 9.28 -5.02
C GLU A 4 -8.00 9.42 -4.23
N HIS A 5 -7.43 8.28 -3.82
CA HIS A 5 -6.02 8.15 -3.50
C HIS A 5 -5.22 8.59 -4.75
N THR A 6 -4.10 9.29 -4.58
CA THR A 6 -3.32 9.86 -5.70
C THR A 6 -2.91 8.72 -6.65
N PRO A 7 -3.57 8.52 -7.81
CA PRO A 7 -3.46 7.27 -8.57
C PRO A 7 -2.17 7.18 -9.40
N THR A 8 -1.39 8.27 -9.43
CA THR A 8 -0.12 8.30 -10.15
C THR A 8 0.95 7.54 -9.39
N LYS A 9 1.94 7.05 -10.13
CA LYS A 9 3.15 6.43 -9.56
C LYS A 9 3.81 7.36 -8.55
N TRP A 10 3.95 6.90 -7.31
CA TRP A 10 4.69 7.63 -6.30
C TRP A 10 6.20 7.44 -6.52
N GLN A 11 6.95 8.48 -6.26
CA GLN A 11 8.41 8.55 -6.41
C GLN A 11 9.05 8.70 -5.04
N ILE A 12 10.33 8.34 -4.96
CA ILE A 12 11.13 8.43 -3.76
C ILE A 12 12.36 9.31 -4.00
N ASP A 13 12.72 10.09 -2.98
CA ASP A 13 14.02 10.75 -2.86
C ASP A 13 14.45 10.67 -1.38
N GLY A 14 15.42 9.81 -1.09
CA GLY A 14 15.76 9.43 0.29
C GLY A 14 14.57 8.87 1.06
N ASN A 15 14.19 9.54 2.15
CA ASN A 15 13.04 9.23 2.99
C ASN A 15 11.79 10.06 2.65
N CYS A 16 11.78 10.76 1.50
CA CYS A 16 10.63 11.52 1.02
C CYS A 16 9.89 10.75 -0.08
N VAL A 17 8.57 10.64 0.07
CA VAL A 17 7.65 10.10 -0.95
C VAL A 17 6.86 11.24 -1.56
N TYR A 18 6.74 11.27 -2.88
CA TYR A 18 6.02 12.33 -3.60
C TYR A 18 5.40 11.83 -4.90
N ALA A 19 4.56 12.64 -5.53
CA ALA A 19 4.06 12.33 -6.89
C ALA A 19 3.98 13.60 -7.73
N LEU A 20 4.38 13.52 -8.99
CA LEU A 20 4.32 14.64 -9.92
C LEU A 20 3.04 14.56 -10.76
N ASN A 21 2.52 15.71 -11.21
CA ASN A 21 1.54 15.78 -12.29
C ASN A 21 2.23 15.77 -13.67
N ASP A 22 1.45 15.77 -14.74
CA ASP A 22 1.94 15.75 -16.12
C ASP A 22 2.81 16.97 -16.50
N GLN A 23 2.74 18.04 -15.71
CA GLN A 23 3.56 19.25 -15.88
C GLN A 23 4.84 19.23 -15.03
N GLY A 24 5.08 18.17 -14.26
CA GLY A 24 6.23 18.03 -13.37
C GLY A 24 6.08 18.73 -12.01
N TYR A 25 4.89 19.26 -11.67
CA TYR A 25 4.64 19.85 -10.36
C TYR A 25 4.28 18.79 -9.33
N ASN A 26 4.78 18.98 -8.11
CA ASN A 26 4.51 18.07 -7.02
C ASN A 26 3.04 18.16 -6.56
N ARG A 27 2.37 17.01 -6.50
CA ARG A 27 0.98 16.82 -6.04
C ARG A 27 0.90 16.59 -4.54
N PHE A 28 1.92 15.97 -3.95
CA PHE A 28 2.06 15.80 -2.50
C PHE A 28 3.50 15.45 -2.13
N SER A 29 3.88 15.70 -0.88
CA SER A 29 5.13 15.16 -0.32
C SER A 29 4.90 14.67 1.09
N ALA A 30 5.48 13.53 1.42
CA ALA A 30 5.44 12.92 2.74
C ALA A 30 6.85 12.49 3.16
N TRP A 31 7.34 13.04 4.26
CA TRP A 31 8.65 12.69 4.81
C TRP A 31 8.50 11.63 5.89
N VAL A 32 9.25 10.53 5.77
CA VAL A 32 9.36 9.51 6.82
C VAL A 32 10.36 9.98 7.86
N GLN A 33 9.86 10.48 8.99
CA GLN A 33 10.68 11.05 10.06
C GLN A 33 11.09 9.98 11.08
N GLY A 34 12.35 10.03 11.52
CA GLY A 34 12.86 9.14 12.55
C GLY A 34 12.35 9.47 13.95
N GLY A 35 11.84 8.45 14.64
CA GLY A 35 11.47 8.52 16.04
C GLY A 35 12.68 8.37 16.96
N ASN A 36 12.43 8.38 18.28
CA ASN A 36 13.42 7.96 19.27
C ASN A 36 13.25 6.45 19.52
N THR A 37 14.32 5.69 19.38
CA THR A 37 14.38 4.26 19.77
C THR A 37 14.99 4.07 21.16
N GLY A 38 15.54 5.14 21.73
CA GLY A 38 16.12 5.19 23.08
C GLY A 38 16.46 6.64 23.49
N PRO A 39 17.01 6.87 24.70
CA PRO A 39 17.27 8.22 25.22
C PRO A 39 18.17 9.11 24.34
N MET A 40 19.08 8.50 23.58
CA MET A 40 19.96 9.18 22.62
C MET A 40 20.03 8.41 21.29
N GLU A 41 19.04 7.55 21.02
CA GLU A 41 19.01 6.71 19.83
C GLU A 41 17.83 7.10 18.96
N LYS A 42 18.09 7.21 17.66
CA LYS A 42 17.12 7.52 16.62
C LYS A 42 16.93 6.32 15.72
N THR A 43 15.75 6.21 15.13
CA THR A 43 15.52 5.31 14.01
C THR A 43 16.58 5.57 12.92
N PRO A 44 17.31 4.55 12.45
CA PRO A 44 18.37 4.74 11.48
C PRO A 44 17.80 5.14 10.11
N ASP A 45 18.55 5.97 9.36
CA ASP A 45 18.13 6.47 8.05
C ASP A 45 17.79 5.34 7.06
N SER A 46 18.51 4.22 7.13
CA SER A 46 18.25 3.04 6.29
C SER A 46 16.85 2.44 6.49
N GLU A 47 16.31 2.51 7.72
CA GLU A 47 14.94 2.08 8.00
C GLU A 47 13.93 3.10 7.49
N LEU A 48 14.23 4.40 7.59
CA LEU A 48 13.37 5.46 7.03
C LEU A 48 13.26 5.37 5.51
N GLU A 49 14.37 5.11 4.82
CA GLU A 49 14.39 4.88 3.37
C GLU A 49 13.65 3.58 3.00
N ALA A 50 13.77 2.52 3.79
CA ALA A 50 13.03 1.28 3.55
C ALA A 50 11.51 1.49 3.69
N ASN A 51 11.09 2.23 4.72
CA ASN A 51 9.71 2.61 4.92
C ASN A 51 9.19 3.52 3.79
N ALA A 52 10.00 4.47 3.32
CA ALA A 52 9.66 5.32 2.18
C ALA A 52 9.44 4.50 0.89
N ARG A 53 10.31 3.51 0.61
CA ARG A 53 10.13 2.56 -0.51
C ARG A 53 8.82 1.78 -0.39
N LEU A 54 8.48 1.30 0.80
CA LEU A 54 7.23 0.56 1.03
C LEU A 54 6.00 1.46 0.81
N ILE A 55 6.02 2.69 1.32
CA ILE A 55 4.94 3.66 1.14
C ILE A 55 4.79 4.00 -0.35
N ALA A 56 5.88 4.23 -1.06
CA ALA A 56 5.86 4.54 -2.48
C ALA A 56 5.25 3.42 -3.34
N ALA A 57 5.38 2.16 -2.93
CA ALA A 57 4.77 1.01 -3.60
C ALA A 57 3.28 0.80 -3.26
N ALA A 58 2.70 1.60 -2.35
CA ALA A 58 1.32 1.39 -1.89
C ALA A 58 0.27 1.43 -3.03
N PRO A 59 0.34 2.33 -4.03
CA PRO A 59 -0.58 2.30 -5.16
C PRO A 59 -0.50 0.99 -5.97
N GLU A 60 0.69 0.54 -6.33
CA GLU A 60 0.89 -0.69 -7.10
C GLU A 60 0.48 -1.94 -6.32
N LEU A 61 0.71 -1.95 -5.00
CA LEU A 61 0.24 -3.03 -4.12
C LEU A 61 -1.28 -3.06 -4.02
N LEU A 62 -1.95 -1.90 -3.95
CA LEU A 62 -3.40 -1.83 -3.94
C LEU A 62 -4.00 -2.39 -5.24
N GLU A 63 -3.51 -1.93 -6.39
CA GLU A 63 -3.94 -2.41 -7.71
C GLU A 63 -3.73 -3.92 -7.87
N ALA A 64 -2.59 -4.45 -7.39
CA ALA A 64 -2.32 -5.88 -7.43
C ALA A 64 -3.31 -6.68 -6.56
N LEU A 65 -3.65 -6.20 -5.35
CA LEU A 65 -4.63 -6.87 -4.50
C LEU A 65 -6.04 -6.83 -5.10
N GLU A 66 -6.44 -5.69 -5.67
CA GLU A 66 -7.73 -5.54 -6.36
C GLU A 66 -7.85 -6.46 -7.58
N SER A 67 -6.74 -6.71 -8.28
CA SER A 67 -6.70 -7.60 -9.44
C SER A 67 -6.70 -9.08 -9.05
N ILE A 68 -5.98 -9.45 -8.00
CA ILE A 68 -5.81 -10.87 -7.61
C ILE A 68 -7.04 -11.44 -6.89
N LEU A 69 -7.75 -10.65 -6.08
CA LEU A 69 -8.85 -11.17 -5.27
C LEU A 69 -10.02 -11.72 -6.10
N PRO A 70 -10.51 -11.06 -7.17
CA PRO A 70 -11.51 -11.64 -8.06
C PRO A 70 -11.02 -12.94 -8.70
N MET A 71 -9.76 -12.99 -9.16
CA MET A 71 -9.19 -14.20 -9.74
C MET A 71 -9.18 -15.38 -8.76
N LEU A 72 -8.83 -15.12 -7.49
CA LEU A 72 -8.87 -16.14 -6.45
C LEU A 72 -10.30 -16.62 -6.17
N ALA A 73 -11.27 -15.71 -6.19
CA ALA A 73 -12.67 -16.06 -5.99
C ALA A 73 -13.21 -16.93 -7.13
N ASP A 74 -12.89 -16.58 -8.38
CA ASP A 74 -13.28 -17.32 -9.58
C ASP A 74 -12.64 -18.71 -9.59
N TRP A 75 -11.34 -18.81 -9.28
CA TRP A 75 -10.64 -20.09 -9.22
C TRP A 75 -11.17 -21.00 -8.11
N HIS A 76 -11.57 -20.45 -6.96
CA HIS A 76 -12.21 -21.26 -5.91
C HIS A 76 -13.58 -21.78 -6.34
N ASP A 77 -14.36 -21.00 -7.10
CA ASP A 77 -15.64 -21.49 -7.63
C ASP A 77 -15.47 -22.60 -8.67
N GLU A 78 -14.41 -22.50 -9.49
CA GLU A 78 -14.10 -23.50 -10.52
C GLU A 78 -13.43 -24.76 -9.93
N PHE A 79 -12.57 -24.60 -8.92
CA PHE A 79 -11.76 -25.67 -8.32
C PHE A 79 -11.79 -25.64 -6.77
N PRO A 80 -12.95 -25.94 -6.15
CA PRO A 80 -13.14 -25.80 -4.70
C PRO A 80 -12.19 -26.65 -3.85
N ASP A 81 -11.69 -27.78 -4.37
CA ASP A 81 -10.75 -28.66 -3.66
C ASP A 81 -9.27 -28.24 -3.80
N HIS A 82 -8.95 -27.26 -4.67
CA HIS A 82 -7.56 -26.91 -5.04
C HIS A 82 -7.15 -25.50 -4.60
N VAL A 83 -8.11 -24.62 -4.36
CA VAL A 83 -7.87 -23.25 -3.92
C VAL A 83 -8.31 -23.15 -2.47
N GLY A 84 -7.45 -22.57 -1.62
CA GLY A 84 -7.79 -22.34 -0.21
C GLY A 84 -9.10 -21.55 -0.06
N ASP A 85 -9.74 -21.71 1.09
CA ASP A 85 -11.04 -21.10 1.44
C ASP A 85 -11.13 -19.62 1.03
N LYS A 86 -12.26 -19.20 0.45
CA LYS A 86 -12.58 -17.78 0.20
C LYS A 86 -12.56 -16.93 1.48
N GLU A 87 -12.73 -17.56 2.64
CA GLU A 87 -12.60 -16.92 3.95
C GLU A 87 -11.22 -17.12 4.58
N ALA A 88 -10.23 -17.60 3.81
CA ALA A 88 -8.87 -17.77 4.31
C ALA A 88 -8.36 -16.45 4.94
N PRO A 89 -7.60 -16.53 6.05
CA PRO A 89 -7.13 -15.34 6.76
C PRO A 89 -6.42 -14.31 5.86
N ALA A 90 -5.72 -14.77 4.82
CA ALA A 90 -5.05 -13.92 3.84
C ALA A 90 -6.03 -13.12 2.97
N VAL A 91 -7.12 -13.74 2.49
CA VAL A 91 -8.18 -13.08 1.70
C VAL A 91 -8.86 -12.01 2.54
N LYS A 92 -9.21 -12.35 3.79
CA LYS A 92 -9.80 -11.40 4.73
C LYS A 92 -8.87 -10.22 5.04
N ALA A 93 -7.58 -10.47 5.22
CA ALA A 93 -6.58 -9.43 5.45
C ALA A 93 -6.44 -8.49 4.24
N ALA A 94 -6.41 -9.04 3.02
CA ALA A 94 -6.37 -8.27 1.79
C ALA A 94 -7.62 -7.38 1.61
N LEU A 95 -8.81 -7.94 1.81
CA LEU A 95 -10.07 -7.18 1.76
C LEU A 95 -10.09 -6.04 2.79
N THR A 96 -9.62 -6.31 4.01
CA THR A 96 -9.51 -5.30 5.07
C THR A 96 -8.53 -4.19 4.67
N ALA A 97 -7.37 -4.54 4.10
CA ALA A 97 -6.38 -3.58 3.65
C ALA A 97 -6.92 -2.67 2.53
N ILE A 98 -7.64 -3.24 1.55
CA ILE A 98 -8.30 -2.49 0.48
C ILE A 98 -9.34 -1.52 1.05
N ALA A 99 -10.22 -2.00 1.92
CA ALA A 99 -11.26 -1.18 2.54
C ALA A 99 -10.65 -0.01 3.32
N LYS A 100 -9.56 -0.26 4.07
CA LYS A 100 -8.80 0.80 4.74
C LYS A 100 -8.19 1.81 3.76
N ALA A 101 -7.56 1.33 2.68
CA ALA A 101 -6.95 2.20 1.67
C ALA A 101 -7.97 3.09 0.94
N LYS A 102 -9.21 2.60 0.75
CA LYS A 102 -10.33 3.34 0.16
C LYS A 102 -11.06 4.25 1.15
N GLY A 103 -10.72 4.21 2.44
CA GLY A 103 -11.42 4.95 3.48
C GLY A 103 -12.82 4.42 3.79
N GLU A 104 -13.09 3.15 3.50
CA GLU A 104 -14.37 2.46 3.77
C GLU A 104 -14.47 1.97 5.22
N GLN A 105 -13.34 1.93 5.95
CA GLN A 105 -13.28 1.68 7.39
C GLN A 105 -12.92 2.99 8.12
N GLN A 106 -13.78 3.45 9.03
CA GLN A 106 -13.52 4.56 9.95
C GLN A 106 -13.17 4.05 11.35
#